data_AF-G1KE94-F1
#
_entry.id   AF-G1KE94-F1
#
_cell.length_a   1.000
_cell.length_b   1.000
_cell.length_c   1.000
_cell.angle_alpha   90.00
_cell.angle_beta   90.00
_cell.angle_gamma   90.00
#
_symmetry.space_group_name_H-M   'P 1'
#
loop_
_entity.id
_entity.type
_entity.pdbx_description
1 polymer ?
#
loop_
_entity_poly.entity_id
_entity_poly.type
_entity_poly.pdbx_seq_one_letter_code
_entity_poly.pdbx_strand_id
1 'polypeptide(L)'
;MTDDKDVLRDVWFGRIPTCFTLYQDEITEREAEPYYLLLPRISYLTLVTDKVRKHFQKVMKQEDIGEIWFENEGTPLKWHHPIGLLFDLHASNTALPWNITVHFKNFPEKDLLHCPSKDVIEAHFMACIKEADALKHKSQVINEMQKKDHKQLWMGLQNDKFDQFWAINRKLMEYPPEENGFRYIPFRIYQVREDGKQRSCLLYLILTCETR
;
A
#
# COMPACT_ATOMS: atom_id res chain seq x y z
N MET A 1 -11.30 -1.36 26.01
CA MET A 1 -10.18 -2.25 25.63
C MET A 1 -10.55 -3.24 24.53
N THR A 2 -11.77 -3.79 24.47
CA THR A 2 -12.27 -4.57 23.30
C THR A 2 -12.48 -3.68 22.08
N ASP A 3 -13.10 -2.51 22.29
CA ASP A 3 -13.53 -1.61 21.20
C ASP A 3 -12.35 -1.12 20.33
N ASP A 4 -11.22 -0.75 20.95
CA ASP A 4 -10.02 -0.33 20.20
C ASP A 4 -9.47 -1.46 19.33
N LYS A 5 -9.49 -2.71 19.85
CA LYS A 5 -9.01 -3.88 19.10
C LYS A 5 -9.91 -4.18 17.90
N ASP A 6 -11.21 -3.97 18.04
CA ASP A 6 -12.17 -4.15 16.95
C ASP A 6 -11.92 -3.12 15.85
N VAL A 7 -11.68 -1.85 16.19
CA VAL A 7 -11.28 -0.81 15.21
C VAL A 7 -9.99 -1.21 14.48
N LEU A 8 -8.97 -1.72 15.18
CA LEU A 8 -7.73 -2.19 14.53
C LEU A 8 -7.98 -3.32 13.53
N ARG A 9 -8.92 -4.23 13.85
CA ARG A 9 -9.30 -5.33 12.97
C ARG A 9 -10.08 -4.83 11.77
N ASP A 10 -11.02 -3.91 11.96
CA ASP A 10 -11.81 -3.33 10.87
C ASP A 10 -10.91 -2.59 9.87
N VAL A 11 -9.94 -1.83 10.36
CA VAL A 11 -8.92 -1.18 9.51
C VAL A 11 -8.10 -2.22 8.76
N TRP A 12 -7.63 -3.28 9.43
CA TRP A 12 -6.80 -4.32 8.81
C TRP A 12 -7.56 -5.12 7.74
N PHE A 13 -8.79 -5.53 8.04
CA PHE A 13 -9.61 -6.35 7.17
C PHE A 13 -10.42 -5.56 6.14
N GLY A 14 -10.28 -4.24 6.09
CA GLY A 14 -10.87 -3.40 5.04
C GLY A 14 -10.53 -3.92 3.63
N ARG A 15 -11.55 -4.11 2.80
CA ARG A 15 -11.42 -4.58 1.40
C ARG A 15 -12.04 -3.59 0.42
N ILE A 16 -11.51 -3.58 -0.81
CA ILE A 16 -12.07 -2.85 -1.95
C ILE A 16 -12.43 -3.89 -3.02
N PRO A 17 -13.69 -3.96 -3.48
CA PRO A 17 -14.03 -4.77 -4.64
C PRO A 17 -13.45 -4.15 -5.89
N THR A 18 -12.64 -4.91 -6.61
CA THR A 18 -11.87 -4.43 -7.76
C THR A 18 -12.10 -5.33 -8.97
N CYS A 19 -12.34 -4.71 -10.12
CA CYS A 19 -12.37 -5.34 -11.44
C CYS A 19 -11.08 -4.99 -12.16
N PHE A 20 -10.31 -6.02 -12.54
CA PHE A 20 -9.13 -5.87 -13.38
C PHE A 20 -9.49 -6.22 -14.82
N THR A 21 -9.16 -5.32 -15.76
CA THR A 21 -9.37 -5.53 -17.19
C THR A 21 -8.03 -5.36 -17.92
N LEU A 22 -7.70 -6.25 -18.83
CA LEU A 22 -6.50 -6.10 -19.65
C LEU A 22 -6.65 -4.91 -20.61
N TYR A 23 -5.60 -4.11 -20.78
CA TYR A 23 -5.63 -3.00 -21.72
C TYR A 23 -5.92 -3.48 -23.15
N GLN A 24 -6.73 -2.72 -23.89
CA GLN A 24 -7.31 -3.15 -25.16
C GLN A 24 -6.27 -3.36 -26.27
N ASP A 25 -5.17 -2.60 -26.25
CA ASP A 25 -4.10 -2.73 -27.25
C ASP A 25 -3.02 -3.75 -26.86
N GLU A 26 -3.20 -4.49 -25.75
CA GLU A 26 -2.30 -5.60 -25.43
C GLU A 26 -2.51 -6.76 -26.39
N ILE A 27 -1.41 -7.27 -26.96
CA ILE A 27 -1.46 -8.38 -27.91
C ILE A 27 -1.78 -9.66 -27.15
N THR A 28 -2.93 -10.26 -27.47
CA THR A 28 -3.40 -11.50 -26.85
C THR A 28 -3.68 -12.59 -27.89
N GLU A 29 -3.52 -13.86 -27.50
CA GLU A 29 -3.86 -15.02 -28.32
C GLU A 29 -5.37 -15.28 -28.35
N ARG A 30 -6.10 -14.78 -27.35
CA ARG A 30 -7.54 -14.90 -27.16
C ARG A 30 -8.06 -13.78 -26.26
N GLU A 31 -9.37 -13.56 -26.28
CA GLU A 31 -10.03 -12.58 -25.41
C GLU A 31 -9.72 -12.83 -23.93
N ALA A 32 -9.37 -11.76 -23.22
CA ALA A 32 -9.02 -11.77 -21.81
C ALA A 32 -10.25 -11.43 -20.95
N GLU A 33 -10.77 -12.40 -20.21
CA GLU A 33 -11.86 -12.14 -19.27
C GLU A 33 -11.40 -11.23 -18.11
N PRO A 34 -12.25 -10.28 -17.65
CA PRO A 34 -11.94 -9.49 -16.46
C PRO A 34 -11.73 -10.35 -15.21
N TYR A 35 -10.86 -9.90 -14.31
CA TYR A 35 -10.55 -10.60 -13.07
C TYR A 35 -11.04 -9.80 -11.86
N TYR A 36 -11.92 -10.39 -11.05
CA TYR A 36 -12.47 -9.74 -9.86
C TYR A 36 -11.74 -10.18 -8.59
N LEU A 37 -11.38 -9.23 -7.73
CA LEU A 37 -10.67 -9.49 -6.48
C LEU A 37 -11.05 -8.48 -5.39
N LEU A 38 -11.13 -8.95 -4.15
CA LEU A 38 -11.23 -8.09 -2.96
C LEU A 38 -9.83 -7.69 -2.51
N LEU A 39 -9.42 -6.46 -2.79
CA LEU A 39 -8.09 -5.96 -2.46
C LEU A 39 -8.01 -5.48 -0.99
N PRO A 40 -6.97 -5.86 -0.22
CA PRO A 40 -6.74 -5.34 1.12
C PRO A 40 -6.27 -3.89 1.11
N ARG A 41 -7.01 -3.00 1.78
CA ARG A 41 -6.73 -1.54 1.82
C ARG A 41 -5.32 -1.22 2.33
N ILE A 42 -4.82 -1.97 3.31
CA ILE A 42 -3.54 -1.71 3.99
C ILE A 42 -2.31 -2.25 3.23
N SER A 43 -2.51 -2.96 2.11
CA SER A 43 -1.41 -3.60 1.37
C SER A 43 -1.03 -2.81 0.11
N TYR A 44 -0.17 -3.38 -0.73
CA TYR A 44 0.35 -2.79 -1.96
C TYR A 44 -0.10 -3.60 -3.18
N LEU A 45 -0.38 -2.93 -4.31
CA LEU A 45 -0.89 -3.60 -5.53
C LEU A 45 0.01 -4.75 -5.99
N THR A 46 1.31 -4.53 -6.09
CA THR A 46 2.29 -5.53 -6.56
C THR A 46 2.53 -6.67 -5.57
N LEU A 47 2.03 -6.56 -4.33
CA LEU A 47 2.14 -7.63 -3.33
C LEU A 47 1.01 -8.66 -3.42
N VAL A 48 -0.19 -8.21 -3.81
CA VAL A 48 -1.44 -9.00 -3.71
C VAL A 48 -2.05 -9.40 -5.04
N THR A 49 -1.45 -9.00 -6.16
CA THR A 49 -1.96 -9.23 -7.52
C THR A 49 -1.27 -10.38 -8.26
N ASP A 50 -0.58 -11.29 -7.57
CA ASP A 50 0.05 -12.47 -8.18
C ASP A 50 -0.96 -13.31 -9.01
N LYS A 51 -2.20 -13.45 -8.53
CA LYS A 51 -3.26 -14.18 -9.25
C LYS A 51 -3.74 -13.43 -10.49
N VAL A 52 -3.81 -12.10 -10.43
CA VAL A 52 -4.18 -11.23 -11.56
C VAL A 52 -3.11 -11.33 -12.64
N ARG A 53 -1.83 -11.22 -12.26
CA ARG A 53 -0.70 -11.40 -13.17
C ARG A 53 -0.77 -12.76 -13.88
N LYS A 54 -0.91 -13.86 -13.11
CA LYS A 54 -1.02 -15.22 -13.67
C LYS A 54 -2.25 -15.43 -14.54
N HIS A 55 -3.34 -14.70 -14.30
CA HIS A 55 -4.56 -14.78 -15.11
C HIS A 55 -4.31 -14.22 -16.51
N PHE A 56 -3.83 -12.98 -16.61
CA PHE A 56 -3.61 -12.33 -17.90
C PHE A 56 -2.40 -12.88 -18.66
N GLN A 57 -1.36 -13.36 -17.98
CA GLN A 57 -0.23 -14.02 -18.65
C GLN A 57 -0.63 -15.28 -19.44
N LYS A 58 -1.77 -15.93 -19.12
CA LYS A 58 -2.25 -17.14 -19.84
C LYS A 58 -2.84 -16.85 -21.22
N VAL A 59 -3.05 -15.59 -21.56
CA VAL A 59 -3.60 -15.17 -22.85
C VAL A 59 -2.59 -14.37 -23.67
N MET A 60 -1.36 -14.19 -23.16
CA MET A 60 -0.30 -13.43 -23.79
C MET A 60 0.86 -14.35 -24.21
N LYS A 61 1.58 -13.96 -25.26
CA LYS A 61 2.81 -14.63 -25.67
C LYS A 61 3.96 -14.28 -24.73
N GLN A 62 4.92 -15.19 -24.53
CA GLN A 62 5.99 -14.99 -23.56
C GLN A 62 6.85 -13.76 -23.87
N GLU A 63 7.11 -13.49 -25.15
CA GLU A 63 7.86 -12.31 -25.63
C GLU A 63 7.15 -10.97 -25.35
N ASP A 64 5.83 -10.99 -25.16
CA ASP A 64 5.01 -9.81 -24.93
C ASP A 64 4.80 -9.51 -23.43
N ILE A 65 5.21 -10.42 -22.54
CA ILE A 65 5.05 -10.28 -21.09
C ILE A 65 6.19 -9.43 -20.52
N GLY A 66 5.94 -8.14 -20.37
CA GLY A 66 6.80 -7.23 -19.62
C GLY A 66 6.47 -7.14 -18.12
N GLU A 67 6.94 -6.06 -17.49
CA GLU A 67 6.58 -5.76 -16.11
C GLU A 67 5.12 -5.30 -16.03
N ILE A 68 4.35 -5.94 -15.15
CA ILE A 68 2.95 -5.57 -14.93
C ILE A 68 2.86 -4.19 -14.25
N TRP A 69 2.00 -3.33 -14.78
CA TRP A 69 1.62 -2.08 -14.13
C TRP A 69 0.12 -1.83 -14.26
N PHE A 70 -0.39 -0.91 -13.45
CA PHE A 70 -1.81 -0.70 -13.25
C PHE A 70 -2.19 0.75 -13.50
N GLU A 71 -3.36 0.97 -14.05
CA GLU A 71 -3.91 2.29 -14.35
C GLU A 71 -5.35 2.39 -13.87
N ASN A 72 -5.78 3.61 -13.48
CA ASN A 72 -7.18 3.94 -13.30
C ASN A 72 -7.46 5.25 -14.05
N GLU A 73 -8.37 5.21 -15.03
CA GLU A 73 -8.80 6.36 -15.84
C GLU A 73 -7.64 7.22 -16.38
N GLY A 74 -6.65 6.60 -17.03
CA GLY A 74 -5.48 7.29 -17.59
C GLY A 74 -4.38 7.61 -16.58
N THR A 75 -4.57 7.30 -15.30
CA THR A 75 -3.58 7.59 -14.24
C THR A 75 -2.82 6.33 -13.83
N PRO A 76 -1.49 6.26 -14.05
CA PRO A 76 -0.66 5.17 -13.55
C PRO A 76 -0.68 5.08 -12.02
N LEU A 77 -0.97 3.90 -11.49
CA LEU A 77 -1.12 3.66 -10.05
C LEU A 77 0.23 3.30 -9.41
N LYS A 78 0.70 4.20 -8.53
CA LYS A 78 1.96 4.05 -7.80
C LYS A 78 1.90 2.88 -6.82
N TRP A 79 2.54 1.76 -7.14
CA TRP A 79 2.50 0.53 -6.34
C TRP A 79 2.94 0.70 -4.87
N HIS A 80 3.81 1.67 -4.60
CA HIS A 80 4.34 1.96 -3.26
C HIS A 80 3.38 2.80 -2.39
N HIS A 81 2.24 3.24 -2.94
CA HIS A 81 1.15 3.76 -2.13
C HIS A 81 0.20 2.62 -1.72
N PRO A 82 -0.30 2.61 -0.46
CA PRO A 82 -1.28 1.64 -0.04
C PRO A 82 -2.52 1.64 -0.93
N ILE A 83 -3.10 0.46 -1.17
CA ILE A 83 -4.27 0.28 -2.04
C ILE A 83 -5.44 1.16 -1.60
N GLY A 84 -5.71 1.23 -0.30
CA GLY A 84 -6.76 2.07 0.27
C GLY A 84 -6.58 3.54 -0.07
N LEU A 85 -5.34 4.04 0.04
CA LEU A 85 -5.00 5.40 -0.34
C LEU A 85 -5.22 5.66 -1.84
N LEU A 86 -4.76 4.76 -2.70
CA LEU A 86 -4.94 4.89 -4.15
C LEU A 86 -6.44 4.94 -4.51
N PHE A 87 -7.24 4.04 -3.95
CA PHE A 87 -8.68 4.05 -4.17
C PHE A 87 -9.34 5.33 -3.63
N ASP A 88 -9.05 5.70 -2.38
CA ASP A 88 -9.68 6.86 -1.75
C ASP A 88 -9.35 8.16 -2.51
N LEU A 89 -8.16 8.23 -3.10
CA LEU A 89 -7.66 9.40 -3.83
C LEU A 89 -8.18 9.49 -5.27
N HIS A 90 -8.33 8.36 -5.96
CA HIS A 90 -8.62 8.33 -7.40
C HIS A 90 -10.04 7.86 -7.76
N ALA A 91 -10.69 7.07 -6.89
CA ALA A 91 -11.91 6.34 -7.25
C ALA A 91 -12.98 6.29 -6.16
N SER A 92 -12.82 6.96 -5.01
CA SER A 92 -13.80 6.92 -3.92
C SER A 92 -15.19 7.44 -4.30
N ASN A 93 -15.26 8.35 -5.27
CA ASN A 93 -16.49 8.97 -5.76
C ASN A 93 -17.08 8.24 -6.99
N THR A 94 -16.49 7.12 -7.43
CA THR A 94 -16.97 6.35 -8.58
C THR A 94 -17.75 5.12 -8.13
N ALA A 95 -18.55 4.55 -9.04
CA ALA A 95 -19.32 3.35 -8.76
C ALA A 95 -18.38 2.15 -8.57
N LEU A 96 -18.65 1.33 -7.56
CA LEU A 96 -17.97 0.05 -7.39
C LEU A 96 -18.44 -0.97 -8.45
N PRO A 97 -17.58 -1.95 -8.82
CA PRO A 97 -16.22 -2.18 -8.33
C PRO A 97 -15.21 -1.15 -8.86
N TRP A 98 -14.10 -0.98 -8.14
CA TRP A 98 -12.98 -0.16 -8.61
C TRP A 98 -12.41 -0.77 -9.90
N ASN A 99 -12.46 -0.03 -11.00
CA ASN A 99 -11.98 -0.50 -12.30
C ASN A 99 -10.50 -0.16 -12.47
N ILE A 100 -9.66 -1.20 -12.60
CA ILE A 100 -8.23 -1.08 -12.84
C ILE A 100 -7.89 -1.70 -14.19
N THR A 101 -7.20 -0.95 -15.03
CA THR A 101 -6.63 -1.45 -16.28
C THR A 101 -5.25 -2.05 -16.01
N VAL A 102 -5.00 -3.23 -16.57
CA VAL A 102 -3.73 -3.97 -16.45
C VAL A 102 -2.94 -3.83 -17.74
N HIS A 103 -1.65 -3.53 -17.60
CA HIS A 103 -0.72 -3.38 -18.70
C HIS A 103 0.54 -4.21 -18.45
N PHE A 104 1.19 -4.64 -19.52
CA PHE A 104 2.48 -5.33 -19.52
C PHE A 104 3.52 -4.65 -20.42
N LYS A 105 3.07 -3.81 -21.37
CA LYS A 105 3.93 -3.01 -22.25
C LYS A 105 3.92 -1.54 -21.87
N ASN A 106 4.83 -0.76 -22.48
CA ASN A 106 4.90 0.69 -22.37
C ASN A 106 4.92 1.19 -20.91
N PHE A 107 5.80 0.61 -20.09
CA PHE A 107 5.91 0.98 -18.68
C PHE A 107 6.18 2.50 -18.55
N PRO A 108 5.40 3.25 -17.76
CA PRO A 108 5.52 4.70 -17.64
C PRO A 108 6.67 5.09 -16.71
N GLU A 109 7.90 5.02 -17.24
CA GLU A 109 9.18 5.29 -16.55
C GLU A 109 9.23 6.63 -15.77
N LYS A 110 8.45 7.62 -16.23
CA LYS A 110 8.43 8.95 -15.60
C LYS A 110 7.50 9.04 -14.40
N ASP A 111 6.53 8.14 -14.31
CA ASP A 111 5.42 8.22 -13.35
C ASP A 111 5.45 7.09 -12.30
N LEU A 112 6.05 5.94 -12.66
CA LEU A 112 6.12 4.76 -11.81
C LEU A 112 7.56 4.36 -11.50
N LEU A 113 7.74 3.82 -10.29
CA LEU A 113 8.96 3.13 -9.89
C LEU A 113 8.83 1.66 -10.30
N HIS A 114 9.92 1.04 -10.77
CA HIS A 114 9.95 -0.42 -10.98
C HIS A 114 9.78 -1.19 -9.66
N CYS A 115 9.17 -2.38 -9.76
CA CYS A 115 8.97 -3.31 -8.66
C CYS A 115 9.40 -4.74 -9.09
N PRO A 116 10.72 -4.99 -9.26
CA PRO A 116 11.23 -6.25 -9.81
C PRO A 116 11.03 -7.45 -8.89
N SER A 117 10.87 -7.24 -7.57
CA SER A 117 10.71 -8.33 -6.61
C SER A 117 9.94 -7.90 -5.36
N LYS A 118 9.48 -8.89 -4.58
CA LYS A 118 8.85 -8.65 -3.27
C LYS A 118 9.82 -8.04 -2.25
N ASP A 119 11.12 -8.23 -2.42
CA ASP A 119 12.14 -7.65 -1.54
C ASP A 119 12.17 -6.11 -1.66
N VAL A 120 11.86 -5.56 -2.84
CA VAL A 120 11.74 -4.10 -3.03
C VAL A 120 10.54 -3.55 -2.25
N ILE A 121 9.44 -4.31 -2.21
CA ILE A 121 8.24 -3.97 -1.43
C ILE A 121 8.56 -4.04 0.07
N GLU A 122 9.24 -5.10 0.53
CA GLU A 122 9.68 -5.25 1.92
C GLU A 122 10.61 -4.10 2.34
N ALA A 123 11.57 -3.74 1.49
CA ALA A 123 12.48 -2.63 1.74
C ALA A 123 11.72 -1.29 1.86
N HIS A 124 10.78 -1.01 0.95
CA HIS A 124 9.94 0.19 1.00
C HIS A 124 9.08 0.24 2.28
N PHE A 125 8.42 -0.87 2.60
CA PHE A 125 7.61 -1.01 3.81
C PHE A 125 8.44 -0.75 5.08
N MET A 126 9.61 -1.36 5.19
CA MET A 126 10.51 -1.17 6.33
C MET A 126 11.08 0.24 6.40
N ALA A 127 11.33 0.90 5.26
CA ALA A 127 11.74 2.30 5.23
C ALA A 127 10.65 3.21 5.80
N CYS A 128 9.38 3.00 5.43
CA CYS A 128 8.25 3.76 5.98
C CYS A 128 8.10 3.56 7.50
N ILE A 129 8.26 2.33 8.00
CA ILE A 129 8.19 2.06 9.45
C ILE A 129 9.33 2.77 10.19
N LYS A 130 10.56 2.70 9.66
CA LYS A 130 11.72 3.37 10.28
C LYS A 130 11.56 4.88 10.30
N GLU A 131 11.05 5.47 9.22
CA GLU A 131 10.73 6.90 9.15
C GLU A 131 9.66 7.28 10.19
N ALA A 132 8.59 6.49 10.31
CA ALA A 132 7.56 6.70 11.32
C ALA A 132 8.10 6.58 12.76
N ASP A 133 9.00 5.63 13.02
CA ASP A 133 9.63 5.48 14.34
C ASP A 133 10.66 6.57 14.63
N ALA A 134 11.32 7.11 13.60
CA ALA A 134 12.17 8.30 13.73
C ALA A 134 11.38 9.50 14.26
N LEU A 135 10.13 9.65 13.79
CA LEU A 135 9.21 10.69 14.26
C LEU A 135 8.70 10.42 15.67
N LYS A 136 8.24 9.20 15.94
CA LYS A 136 7.61 8.86 17.23
C LYS A 136 8.62 8.76 18.38
N HIS A 137 9.76 8.09 18.15
CA HIS A 137 10.68 7.63 19.19
C HIS A 137 12.15 7.89 18.86
N LYS A 138 12.47 8.77 17.89
CA LYS A 138 13.86 8.99 17.42
C LYS A 138 14.54 7.68 16.95
N SER A 139 13.74 6.77 16.38
CA SER A 139 14.17 5.45 15.91
C SER A 139 14.63 4.48 17.01
N GLN A 140 14.39 4.78 18.29
CA GLN A 140 14.87 3.93 19.40
C GLN A 140 14.21 2.55 19.37
N VAL A 141 12.88 2.50 19.29
CA VAL A 141 12.12 1.25 19.37
C VAL A 141 12.45 0.32 18.19
N ILE A 142 12.46 0.83 16.96
CA ILE A 142 12.74 0.00 15.78
C ILE A 142 14.18 -0.51 15.74
N ASN A 143 15.14 0.24 16.31
CA ASN A 143 16.56 -0.14 16.35
C ASN A 143 16.87 -1.15 17.46
N GLU A 144 16.09 -1.18 18.55
CA GLU A 144 16.19 -2.19 19.60
C GLU A 144 15.57 -3.55 19.19
N MET A 145 14.69 -3.54 18.19
CA MET A 145 14.09 -4.77 17.65
C MET A 145 15.11 -5.67 16.96
N GLN A 146 14.93 -6.99 17.12
CA GLN A 146 15.75 -7.97 16.43
C GLN A 146 15.34 -8.12 14.96
N LYS A 147 16.24 -8.60 14.09
CA LYS A 147 15.95 -8.86 12.66
C LYS A 147 14.72 -9.76 12.45
N LYS A 148 14.48 -10.71 13.37
CA LYS A 148 13.30 -11.58 13.35
C LYS A 148 11.99 -10.81 13.57
N ASP A 149 12.01 -9.75 14.37
CA ASP A 149 10.85 -8.92 14.67
C ASP A 149 10.50 -8.08 13.43
N HIS A 150 11.51 -7.51 12.75
CA HIS A 150 11.33 -6.84 11.45
C HIS A 150 10.72 -7.79 10.42
N LYS A 151 11.24 -9.03 10.33
CA LYS A 151 10.69 -10.03 9.41
C LYS A 151 9.28 -10.44 9.78
N GLN A 152 8.94 -10.49 11.07
CA GLN A 152 7.60 -10.81 11.53
C GLN A 152 6.58 -9.71 11.18
N LEU A 153 6.95 -8.42 11.26
CA LEU A 153 6.12 -7.32 10.75
C LEU A 153 5.81 -7.51 9.26
N TRP A 154 6.85 -7.74 8.45
CA TRP A 154 6.70 -7.97 7.02
C TRP A 154 5.83 -9.19 6.71
N MET A 155 6.12 -10.34 7.33
CA MET A 155 5.36 -11.57 7.11
C MET A 155 3.90 -11.45 7.57
N GLY A 156 3.64 -10.66 8.62
CA GLY A 156 2.30 -10.33 9.08
C GLY A 156 1.50 -9.59 8.00
N LEU A 157 2.09 -8.56 7.39
CA LEU A 157 1.48 -7.83 6.28
C LEU A 157 1.31 -8.71 5.03
N GLN A 158 2.38 -9.37 4.60
CA GLN A 158 2.41 -10.17 3.36
C GLN A 158 1.38 -11.29 3.36
N ASN A 159 1.16 -11.93 4.51
CA ASN A 159 0.28 -13.09 4.63
C ASN A 159 -1.09 -12.76 5.25
N ASP A 160 -1.43 -11.47 5.39
CA ASP A 160 -2.68 -11.00 5.98
C ASP A 160 -2.93 -11.57 7.39
N LYS A 161 -1.86 -11.65 8.21
CA LYS A 161 -1.88 -12.20 9.57
C LYS A 161 -1.86 -11.09 10.62
N PHE A 162 -3.05 -10.59 10.95
CA PHE A 162 -3.29 -9.54 11.95
C PHE A 162 -2.52 -9.76 13.27
N ASP A 163 -2.72 -10.91 13.93
CA ASP A 163 -2.11 -11.15 15.26
C ASP A 163 -0.59 -11.25 15.19
N GLN A 164 -0.05 -11.80 14.08
CA GLN A 164 1.39 -11.87 13.86
C GLN A 164 2.01 -10.49 13.71
N PHE A 165 1.36 -9.59 12.96
CA PHE A 165 1.78 -8.20 12.79
C PHE A 165 1.71 -7.43 14.10
N TRP A 166 0.55 -7.46 14.77
CA TRP A 166 0.30 -6.67 15.98
C TRP A 166 1.08 -7.14 17.21
N ALA A 167 1.50 -8.40 17.26
CA ALA A 167 2.41 -8.89 18.30
C ALA A 167 3.73 -8.08 18.37
N ILE A 168 4.20 -7.56 17.22
CA ILE A 168 5.38 -6.69 17.13
C ILE A 168 4.98 -5.23 17.05
N ASN A 169 4.01 -4.87 16.21
CA ASN A 169 3.62 -3.48 15.98
C ASN A 169 3.13 -2.76 17.23
N ARG A 170 2.57 -3.47 18.21
CA ARG A 170 2.20 -2.88 19.51
C ARG A 170 3.35 -2.17 20.22
N LYS A 171 4.59 -2.69 20.11
CA LYS A 171 5.78 -2.04 20.68
C LYS A 171 6.04 -0.68 20.04
N LEU A 172 5.77 -0.55 18.73
CA LEU A 172 5.87 0.72 18.01
C LEU A 172 4.72 1.67 18.35
N MET A 173 3.70 1.24 19.09
CA MET A 173 2.55 2.06 19.47
C MET A 173 2.53 2.40 20.96
N GLU A 174 3.52 1.93 21.71
CA GLU A 174 3.75 2.28 23.11
C GLU A 174 4.63 3.54 23.19
N TYR A 175 4.40 4.39 24.19
CA TYR A 175 5.21 5.57 24.52
C TYR A 175 5.50 5.58 26.02
N PRO A 176 6.53 6.33 26.48
CA PRO A 176 6.92 6.33 27.89
C PRO A 176 5.75 6.76 28.81
N PRO A 177 5.55 6.14 29.99
CA PRO A 177 4.43 6.47 30.89
C PRO A 177 4.41 7.93 31.37
N GLU A 178 5.57 8.57 31.42
CA GLU A 178 5.73 9.98 31.73
C GLU A 178 5.30 10.92 30.60
N GLU A 179 5.14 10.42 29.37
CA GLU A 179 4.63 11.16 28.22
C GLU A 179 3.15 10.83 27.96
N ASN A 180 2.40 11.80 27.44
CA ASN A 180 0.98 11.61 27.09
C ASN A 180 0.78 11.22 25.62
N GLY A 181 1.83 10.80 24.91
CA GLY A 181 1.77 10.42 23.50
C GLY A 181 3.14 10.30 22.85
N PHE A 182 3.17 10.14 21.52
CA PHE A 182 4.40 10.16 20.73
C PHE A 182 4.99 11.56 20.62
N ARG A 183 6.30 11.64 20.35
CA ARG A 183 6.99 12.91 20.09
C ARG A 183 6.41 13.67 18.89
N TYR A 184 6.17 12.97 17.78
CA TYR A 184 5.51 13.49 16.59
C TYR A 184 4.56 12.45 16.01
N ILE A 185 3.46 12.91 15.42
CA ILE A 185 2.51 12.02 14.73
C ILE A 185 2.99 11.81 13.28
N PRO A 186 3.21 10.57 12.84
CA PRO A 186 3.56 10.28 11.46
C PRO A 186 2.31 10.32 10.57
N PHE A 187 2.15 11.37 9.76
CA PHE A 187 1.07 11.45 8.77
C PHE A 187 1.54 12.09 7.47
N ARG A 188 0.78 11.82 6.40
CA ARG A 188 0.99 12.36 5.06
C ARG A 188 -0.33 12.88 4.54
N ILE A 189 -0.33 14.11 4.03
CA ILE A 189 -1.50 14.67 3.35
C ILE A 189 -1.28 14.54 1.85
N TYR A 190 -2.23 13.91 1.19
CA TYR A 190 -2.27 13.73 -0.25
C TYR A 190 -3.39 14.58 -0.83
N GLN A 191 -3.07 15.37 -1.85
CA GLN A 191 -4.05 16.17 -2.57
C GLN A 191 -3.83 15.97 -4.06
N VAL A 192 -4.90 15.58 -4.77
CA VAL A 192 -4.95 15.61 -6.23
C VAL A 192 -5.19 17.04 -6.65
N ARG A 193 -4.34 17.54 -7.54
CA ARG A 193 -4.53 18.85 -8.17
C ARG A 193 -5.37 18.70 -9.43
N GLU A 194 -5.97 19.82 -9.87
CA GLU A 194 -6.74 19.88 -11.11
C GLU A 194 -5.92 19.51 -12.37
N ASP A 195 -4.58 19.60 -12.30
CA ASP A 195 -3.66 19.18 -13.37
C ASP A 195 -3.35 17.66 -13.36
N GLY A 196 -4.05 16.88 -12.52
CA GLY A 196 -3.82 15.44 -12.34
C GLY A 196 -2.54 15.10 -11.54
N LYS A 197 -1.72 16.10 -11.17
CA LYS A 197 -0.49 15.84 -10.43
C LYS A 197 -0.77 15.68 -8.94
N GLN A 198 -0.21 14.63 -8.37
CA GLN A 198 -0.28 14.39 -6.93
C GLN A 198 0.81 15.18 -6.21
N ARG A 199 0.43 15.98 -5.22
CA ARG A 199 1.37 16.49 -4.21
C ARG A 199 1.17 15.72 -2.91
N SER A 200 2.27 15.25 -2.35
CA SER A 200 2.31 14.75 -0.98
C SER A 200 3.18 15.68 -0.16
N CYS A 201 2.63 16.22 0.93
CA CYS A 201 3.42 16.92 1.93
C CYS A 201 3.60 15.98 3.14
N LEU A 202 4.84 15.65 3.45
CA LEU A 202 5.19 15.13 4.78
C LEU A 202 5.08 16.33 5.72
N LEU A 203 4.03 16.36 6.52
CA LEU A 203 3.88 17.39 7.54
C LEU A 203 4.33 16.80 8.88
N TYR A 204 5.22 17.51 9.54
CA TYR A 204 5.55 17.29 10.93
C TYR A 204 4.56 18.14 11.72
N LEU A 205 3.45 17.57 12.23
CA LEU A 205 2.69 18.31 13.24
C LEU A 205 3.52 18.25 14.51
N ILE A 206 4.16 19.37 14.83
CA ILE A 206 4.46 19.72 16.21
C ILE A 206 3.09 20.03 16.83
N LEU A 207 2.41 19.01 17.36
CA LEU A 207 1.32 19.26 18.31
C LEU A 207 1.97 19.75 19.60
N THR A 208 2.41 21.00 19.65
CA THR A 208 2.41 21.72 20.93
C THR A 208 0.95 21.85 21.30
N CYS A 209 0.46 20.90 22.10
CA CYS A 209 -0.76 21.07 22.85
C CYS A 209 -0.47 22.14 23.91
N GLU A 210 -0.45 23.42 23.51
CA GLU A 210 -0.68 24.52 24.45
C GLU A 210 -2.18 24.48 24.77
N THR A 211 -2.55 23.65 25.75
CA THR A 211 -3.77 23.86 26.51
C THR A 211 -3.68 25.21 27.20
N ARG A 212 -4.46 26.18 26.71
CA ARG A 212 -4.95 27.30 27.52
C ARG A 212 -5.92 26.80 28.58
#